data_AF-A0A931HT96-F1
#
_entry.id   AF-A0A931HT96-F1
#
_cell.length_a   1.000
_cell.length_b   1.000
_cell.length_c   1.000
_cell.angle_alpha   90.00
_cell.angle_beta   90.00
_cell.angle_gamma   90.00
#
_symmetry.space_group_name_H-M   'P 1'
#
loop_
_entity.id
_entity.type
_entity.pdbx_description
1 polymer ?
#
loop_
_entity_poly.entity_id
_entity_poly.type
_entity_poly.pdbx_seq_one_letter_code
_entity_poly.pdbx_strand_id
1 'polypeptide(L)'
;MTLDEVTENEVLLDARDYQTSHRDQIDQAHCIPFSYLNRHHTDLPDKKVVLVVEDLVEKNLCTRLLRKKGYEVDGYVMPEKEAQLSVACVCHK
;
A
#
# COMPACT_ATOMS: atom_id res chain seq x y z
N MET A 1 9.14 11.10 1.46
CA MET A 1 8.33 10.18 2.28
C MET A 1 9.16 8.98 2.66
N THR A 2 9.91 9.15 3.74
CA THR A 2 10.22 8.01 4.62
C THR A 2 8.90 7.53 5.23
N LEU A 3 8.85 6.30 5.75
CA LEU A 3 7.68 5.73 6.42
C LEU A 3 7.11 6.64 7.54
N ASP A 4 7.93 7.56 8.03
CA ASP A 4 7.62 8.52 9.09
C ASP A 4 6.82 9.76 8.63
N GLU A 5 6.59 9.95 7.33
CA GLU A 5 5.90 11.13 6.77
C GLU A 5 4.44 10.87 6.37
N VAL A 6 3.85 9.75 6.83
CA VAL A 6 2.42 9.47 6.59
C VAL A 6 1.57 10.44 7.40
N THR A 7 0.76 11.22 6.69
CA THR A 7 -0.07 12.26 7.30
C THR A 7 -1.25 11.65 8.05
N GLU A 8 -1.91 12.42 8.92
CA GLU A 8 -3.10 11.96 9.66
C GLU A 8 -4.25 11.48 8.75
N ASN A 9 -4.25 11.88 7.46
CA ASN A 9 -5.26 11.53 6.46
C ASN A 9 -4.87 10.35 5.55
N GLU A 10 -3.73 9.73 5.82
CA GLU A 10 -3.23 8.58 5.09
C GLU A 10 -3.18 7.33 5.98
N VAL A 11 -3.18 6.16 5.34
CA VAL A 11 -2.96 4.87 5.98
C VAL A 11 -1.92 4.08 5.21
N LEU A 12 -0.97 3.49 5.95
CA LEU A 12 -0.01 2.55 5.40
C LEU A 12 -0.66 1.17 5.29
N LEU A 13 -0.64 0.61 4.09
CA LEU A 13 -1.05 -0.76 3.81
C LEU A 13 0.16 -1.56 3.35
N ASP A 14 0.62 -2.49 4.18
CA ASP A 14 1.63 -3.46 3.79
C ASP A 14 0.97 -4.62 3.06
N ALA A 15 1.13 -4.63 1.73
CA ALA A 15 0.53 -5.61 0.84
C ALA A 15 1.48 -6.75 0.45
N ARG A 16 2.73 -6.73 0.95
CA ARG A 16 3.74 -7.76 0.70
C ARG A 16 3.28 -9.14 1.20
N ASP A 17 3.93 -10.18 0.71
CA ASP A 17 3.71 -11.54 1.22
C ASP A 17 3.92 -11.63 2.73
N TYR A 18 3.08 -12.44 3.40
CA TYR A 18 3.08 -12.54 4.87
C TYR A 18 4.44 -12.89 5.45
N GLN A 19 5.22 -13.74 4.77
CA GLN A 19 6.56 -14.12 5.21
C GLN A 19 7.54 -12.93 5.21
N THR A 20 7.37 -12.01 4.27
CA THR A 20 8.16 -10.77 4.19
C THR A 20 7.69 -9.78 5.25
N SER A 21 6.38 -9.51 5.30
CA SER A 21 5.77 -8.58 6.26
C SER A 21 5.98 -9.00 7.73
N HIS A 22 5.96 -10.30 8.02
CA HIS A 22 6.17 -10.81 9.39
C HIS A 22 7.64 -10.69 9.85
N ARG A 23 8.60 -10.79 8.94
CA ARG A 23 10.04 -10.68 9.26
C ARG A 23 10.51 -9.23 9.35
N ASP A 24 9.91 -8.36 8.54
CA ASP A 24 10.24 -6.95 8.43
C ASP A 24 8.98 -6.12 8.67
N GLN A 25 8.55 -6.09 9.93
CA GLN A 25 7.34 -5.39 10.34
C GLN A 25 7.54 -3.88 10.23
N ILE A 26 6.54 -3.23 9.62
CA ILE A 26 6.50 -1.78 9.52
C ILE A 26 5.52 -1.27 10.57
N ASP A 27 6.01 -0.45 11.48
CA ASP A 27 5.20 0.16 12.52
C ASP A 27 4.06 0.98 11.88
N GLN A 28 2.87 0.89 12.47
CA GLN A 28 1.65 1.61 12.06
C GLN A 28 1.09 1.20 10.67
N ALA A 29 1.64 0.16 10.02
CA ALA A 29 1.08 -0.37 8.79
C ALA A 29 -0.01 -1.44 9.05
N HIS A 30 -1.05 -1.44 8.22
CA HIS A 30 -2.00 -2.53 8.13
C HIS A 30 -1.40 -3.64 7.26
N CYS A 31 -0.98 -4.75 7.86
CA CYS A 31 -0.43 -5.88 7.12
C CYS A 31 -1.56 -6.74 6.53
N ILE A 32 -1.87 -6.53 5.25
CA ILE A 32 -2.87 -7.31 4.50
C ILE A 32 -2.24 -7.69 3.16
N PRO A 33 -1.63 -8.89 3.05
CA PRO A 33 -1.02 -9.34 1.80
C PRO A 33 -2.01 -9.26 0.64
N PHE A 34 -1.53 -9.02 -0.58
CA PHE A 34 -2.39 -8.87 -1.76
C PHE A 34 -3.42 -10.02 -1.91
N SER A 35 -3.01 -11.25 -1.61
CA SER A 35 -3.87 -12.45 -1.64
C SER A 35 -5.08 -12.39 -0.69
N TYR A 36 -4.98 -11.62 0.39
CA TYR A 36 -6.04 -11.39 1.38
C TYR A 36 -6.75 -10.04 1.17
N LEU A 37 -6.15 -9.10 0.44
CA LEU A 37 -6.64 -7.74 0.28
C LEU A 37 -8.08 -7.67 -0.27
N ASN A 38 -8.46 -8.51 -1.22
CA ASN A 38 -9.83 -8.48 -1.77
C ASN A 38 -10.92 -8.85 -0.74
N ARG A 39 -10.57 -9.61 0.30
CA ARG A 39 -11.50 -10.05 1.36
C ARG A 39 -11.47 -9.14 2.59
N HIS A 40 -10.32 -8.56 2.89
CA HIS A 40 -10.07 -7.82 4.14
C HIS A 40 -9.88 -6.31 3.92
N HIS A 41 -10.07 -5.79 2.71
CA HIS A 41 -9.94 -4.35 2.48
C HIS A 41 -10.88 -3.52 3.37
N THR A 42 -12.02 -4.06 3.79
CA THR A 42 -12.99 -3.37 4.66
C THR A 42 -12.44 -3.04 6.04
N ASP A 43 -11.33 -3.66 6.44
CA ASP A 43 -10.65 -3.40 7.70
C ASP A 43 -9.77 -2.13 7.62
N LEU A 44 -9.57 -1.59 6.41
CA LEU A 44 -8.86 -0.33 6.19
C LEU A 44 -9.77 0.86 6.54
N PRO A 45 -9.22 1.88 7.20
CA PRO A 45 -9.94 3.13 7.44
C PRO A 45 -10.28 3.82 6.11
N ASP A 46 -11.34 4.64 6.11
CA ASP A 46 -11.72 5.48 4.98
C ASP A 46 -10.78 6.69 4.85
N LYS A 47 -9.54 6.40 4.46
CA LYS A 47 -8.41 7.33 4.31
C LYS A 47 -7.67 7.01 3.02
N LYS A 48 -6.78 7.91 2.60
CA LYS A 48 -5.92 7.67 1.46
C LYS A 48 -4.92 6.57 1.76
N VAL A 49 -4.72 5.65 0.82
CA VAL A 49 -3.84 4.48 1.01
C VAL A 49 -2.47 4.75 0.42
N VAL A 50 -1.44 4.54 1.22
CA VAL A 50 -0.04 4.45 0.80
C VAL A 50 0.38 2.98 0.89
N LEU A 51 0.78 2.40 -0.25
CA LEU A 51 1.10 0.97 -0.34
C LEU A 51 2.54 0.69 0.07
N VAL A 52 2.79 -0.39 0.82
CA VAL A 52 4.11 -1.01 0.90
C VAL A 52 4.07 -2.30 0.09
N VAL A 53 5.00 -2.44 -0.85
CA VAL A 53 5.02 -3.50 -1.87
C VAL A 53 6.45 -3.93 -2.17
N GLU A 54 6.59 -5.16 -2.67
CA GLU A 54 7.88 -5.75 -3.03
C GLU A 54 8.30 -5.36 -4.46
N ASP A 55 7.32 -5.21 -5.37
CA ASP A 55 7.58 -4.87 -6.77
C ASP A 55 6.50 -4.02 -7.46
N LEU A 56 6.75 -3.65 -8.72
CA LEU A 56 5.86 -2.81 -9.52
C LEU A 56 4.60 -3.55 -9.99
N VAL A 57 4.65 -4.87 -10.09
CA VAL A 57 3.50 -5.70 -10.48
C VAL A 57 2.50 -5.70 -9.33
N GLU A 58 2.95 -6.02 -8.12
CA GLU A 58 2.18 -5.97 -6.89
C GLU A 58 1.60 -4.56 -6.67
N LYS A 59 2.42 -3.52 -6.82
CA LYS A 59 1.96 -2.11 -6.80
C LYS A 59 0.78 -1.88 -7.72
N ASN A 60 0.86 -2.31 -8.98
CA ASN A 60 -0.19 -2.09 -9.97
C ASN A 60 -1.44 -2.93 -9.69
N LEU A 61 -1.29 -4.17 -9.23
CA LEU A 61 -2.40 -5.05 -8.87
C LEU A 61 -3.16 -4.50 -7.65
N CYS A 62 -2.45 -4.15 -6.59
CA CYS A 62 -3.02 -3.54 -5.38
C CYS A 62 -3.74 -2.23 -5.71
N THR A 63 -3.09 -1.33 -6.47
CA THR A 63 -3.69 -0.05 -6.88
C THR A 63 -5.00 -0.26 -7.64
N ARG A 64 -5.03 -1.18 -8.61
CA ARG A 64 -6.24 -1.47 -9.40
C ARG A 64 -7.35 -2.05 -8.54
N LEU A 65 -7.02 -2.99 -7.66
CA LEU A 65 -7.98 -3.62 -6.76
C LEU A 65 -8.62 -2.58 -5.83
N LEU A 66 -7.80 -1.80 -5.14
CA LEU A 66 -8.25 -0.78 -4.18
C LEU A 66 -9.11 0.29 -4.83
N ARG A 67 -8.70 0.81 -5.99
CA ARG A 67 -9.51 1.80 -6.73
C ARG A 67 -10.86 1.22 -7.18
N LYS A 68 -10.90 -0.04 -7.59
CA LYS A 68 -12.14 -0.73 -7.93
C LYS A 68 -13.07 -0.86 -6.72
N LYS A 69 -12.52 -0.91 -5.51
CA LYS A 69 -13.26 -0.96 -4.23
C LYS A 69 -13.62 0.41 -3.67
N GLY A 70 -13.16 1.50 -4.29
CA GLY A 70 -13.50 2.87 -3.91
C GLY A 70 -12.43 3.61 -3.11
N TYR A 71 -11.27 3.02 -2.86
CA TYR A 71 -10.19 3.69 -2.13
C TYR A 71 -9.38 4.63 -3.03
N GLU A 72 -8.93 5.74 -2.47
CA GLU A 72 -7.91 6.61 -3.06
C GLU A 72 -6.52 6.04 -2.71
N VAL A 73 -5.65 5.87 -3.71
CA VAL A 73 -4.28 5.39 -3.53
C VAL A 73 -3.34 6.54 -3.89
N ASP A 74 -2.66 7.10 -2.89
CA ASP A 74 -1.84 8.32 -3.01
C ASP A 74 -0.37 8.01 -3.35
N GLY A 75 0.13 6.83 -3.00
CA GLY A 75 1.52 6.47 -3.27
C GLY A 75 1.88 5.03 -2.94
N TYR A 76 3.17 4.72 -3.06
CA TYR A 76 3.73 3.45 -2.62
C TYR A 76 5.19 3.59 -2.16
N VAL A 77 5.64 2.62 -1.38
CA VAL A 77 6.99 2.48 -0.82
C VAL A 77 7.50 1.07 -1.17
N MET A 78 8.75 0.96 -1.60
CA MET A 78 9.47 -0.31 -1.80
C MET A 78 10.71 -0.34 -0.89
N PRO A 79 10.70 -1.10 0.21
CA PRO A 79 11.77 -1.03 1.22
C PRO A 79 13.17 -1.39 0.73
N GLU A 80 13.30 -2.30 -0.25
CA GLU A 80 14.61 -2.79 -0.73
C GLU A 80 15.23 -1.96 -1.88
N LYS A 81 14.49 -1.02 -2.46
CA LYS A 81 14.99 -0.11 -3.49
C LYS A 81 14.89 1.29 -2.93
N GLU A 82 16.03 1.95 -2.67
CA GLU A 82 16.11 3.35 -2.18
C GLU A 82 14.93 4.17 -2.72
N ALA A 83 14.02 4.48 -1.79
CA ALA A 83 12.65 4.85 -2.10
C ALA A 83 12.58 6.16 -2.88
N GLN A 84 12.40 6.06 -4.19
CA GLN A 84 11.72 7.12 -4.92
C GLN A 84 10.23 6.87 -4.81
N LEU A 85 9.53 7.68 -4.01
CA LEU A 85 8.09 7.83 -4.18
C LEU A 85 7.85 8.33 -5.61
N SER A 86 7.54 7.42 -6.54
CA SER A 86 6.98 7.83 -7.81
C SER A 86 5.47 8.00 -7.63
N VAL A 87 5.10 9.17 -7.13
CA VAL A 87 3.71 9.64 -7.15
C VAL A 87 3.34 9.93 -8.60
N ALA A 88 2.87 8.91 -9.30
CA ALA A 88 2.00 9.05 -10.46
C ALA A 88 1.45 7.68 -10.83
N CYS A 89 0.23 7.39 -10.41
CA CYS A 89 -0.62 6.53 -11.22
C CYS A 89 -1.94 7.25 -11.43
N VAL A 90 -1.89 8.36 -12.17
CA VAL A 90 -3.10 9.01 -12.65
C VAL A 90 -3.64 8.19 -13.82
N CYS A 91 -4.42 7.15 -13.52
CA CYS A 91 -5.31 6.57 -14.52
C CYS A 91 -6.63 7.32 -14.39
N HIS A 92 -6.73 8.47 -15.07
CA HIS A 92 -8.04 9.00 -15.42
C HIS A 92 -8.80 7.90 -16.17
N LYS A 93 -10.07 7.70 -15.80
CA LYS A 93 -10.98 6.80 -16.51
C LYS A 93 -11.07 7.16 -17.98
#